data_AF-A0A4V2UUM5-F1
#
_entry.id   AF-A0A4V2UUM5-F1
#
_cell.length_a   1.000
_cell.length_b   1.000
_cell.length_c   1.000
_cell.angle_alpha   90.00
_cell.angle_beta   90.00
_cell.angle_gamma   90.00
#
_symmetry.space_group_name_H-M   'P 1'
#
loop_
_entity.id
_entity.type
_entity.pdbx_description
1 polymer ?
#
loop_
_entity_poly.entity_id
_entity_poly.type
_entity_poly.pdbx_seq_one_letter_code
_entity_poly.pdbx_strand_id
1 'polypeptide(L)'
;MRKVKIKDLIEFMNNQDSGLNNLLRIAIGHYYFAYIHPFYDGNGRTGRFISSLYLRENFSEITALSLSRGCDINRTNYLKIFDITNKIISRGELNYFVDEFLYTLIVGQEDLLLGLNEKIELINIGHDKIKNDSNIETEDELDIMFILIQDHYFSLDTKGITVKDIMNASGYSDVTVRRKLKSLENKGLIKRIKSNPLIYVLADGYLEN
;
A
#
# COMPACT_ATOMS: atom_id res chain seq x y z
N MET A 1 -35.52 -8.78 8.45
CA MET A 1 -35.38 -7.44 7.82
C MET A 1 -33.95 -7.15 7.35
N ARG A 2 -32.90 -7.09 8.20
CA ARG A 2 -31.52 -6.77 7.75
C ARG A 2 -30.92 -7.76 6.73
N LYS A 3 -31.16 -9.07 6.90
CA LYS A 3 -30.67 -10.11 5.97
C LYS A 3 -31.19 -9.93 4.53
N VAL A 4 -32.45 -9.53 4.37
CA VAL A 4 -33.06 -9.27 3.05
C VAL A 4 -32.36 -8.10 2.37
N LYS A 5 -32.17 -6.98 3.10
CA LYS A 5 -31.46 -5.80 2.59
C LYS A 5 -30.03 -6.08 2.14
N ILE A 6 -29.32 -6.98 2.83
CA ILE A 6 -27.95 -7.39 2.41
C ILE A 6 -28.00 -8.22 1.15
N LYS A 7 -28.98 -9.12 0.99
CA LYS A 7 -29.16 -9.89 -0.24
C LYS A 7 -29.40 -8.95 -1.43
N ASP A 8 -30.32 -8.00 -1.27
CA ASP A 8 -30.64 -7.00 -2.30
C ASP A 8 -29.40 -6.15 -2.65
N LEU A 9 -28.60 -5.77 -1.65
CA LEU A 9 -27.35 -5.04 -1.86
C LEU A 9 -26.33 -5.87 -2.66
N ILE A 10 -26.18 -7.16 -2.35
CA ILE A 10 -25.26 -8.05 -3.08
C ILE A 10 -25.74 -8.22 -4.53
N GLU A 11 -27.04 -8.41 -4.75
CA GLU A 11 -27.61 -8.47 -6.10
C GLU A 11 -27.37 -7.17 -6.87
N PHE A 12 -27.57 -6.00 -6.24
CA PHE A 12 -27.27 -4.70 -6.84
C PHE A 12 -25.78 -4.54 -7.21
N MET A 13 -24.88 -4.93 -6.31
CA MET A 13 -23.43 -4.81 -6.49
C MET A 13 -22.90 -5.71 -7.62
N ASN A 14 -23.57 -6.81 -7.90
CA ASN A 14 -23.16 -7.79 -8.92
C ASN A 14 -23.93 -7.65 -10.24
N ASN A 15 -24.88 -6.71 -10.36
CA ASN A 15 -25.69 -6.53 -11.56
C ASN A 15 -24.95 -5.73 -12.65
N GLN A 16 -24.14 -6.42 -13.45
CA GLN A 16 -23.36 -5.84 -14.55
C GLN A 16 -24.23 -5.33 -15.72
N ASP A 17 -25.46 -5.83 -15.88
CA ASP A 17 -26.34 -5.49 -17.01
C ASP A 17 -27.12 -4.19 -16.84
N SER A 18 -26.98 -3.52 -15.69
CA SER A 18 -27.77 -2.32 -15.37
C SER A 18 -27.28 -1.03 -16.05
N GLY A 19 -26.18 -1.06 -16.81
CA GLY A 19 -25.61 0.12 -17.48
C GLY A 19 -25.01 1.18 -16.56
N LEU A 20 -25.12 1.01 -15.23
CA LEU A 20 -24.50 1.88 -14.24
C LEU A 20 -22.99 1.60 -14.13
N ASN A 21 -22.19 2.67 -14.19
CA ASN A 21 -20.74 2.60 -14.02
C ASN A 21 -20.35 1.91 -12.70
N ASN A 22 -19.37 1.00 -12.76
CA ASN A 22 -18.98 0.18 -11.61
C ASN A 22 -18.42 1.00 -10.44
N LEU A 23 -17.76 2.13 -10.68
CA LEU A 23 -17.29 3.00 -9.60
C LEU A 23 -18.45 3.66 -8.85
N LEU A 24 -19.47 4.12 -9.58
CA LEU A 24 -20.70 4.66 -8.99
C LEU A 24 -21.43 3.58 -8.18
N ARG A 25 -21.53 2.37 -8.72
CA ARG A 25 -22.10 1.21 -8.02
C ARG A 25 -21.38 0.93 -6.71
N ILE A 26 -20.05 0.94 -6.73
CA ILE A 26 -19.22 0.72 -5.52
C ILE A 26 -19.46 1.82 -4.48
N ALA A 27 -19.50 3.09 -4.89
CA ALA A 27 -19.77 4.21 -3.99
C ALA A 27 -21.15 4.08 -3.32
N ILE A 28 -22.19 3.80 -4.13
CA ILE A 28 -23.55 3.58 -3.65
C ILE A 28 -23.61 2.37 -2.71
N GLY A 29 -22.95 1.27 -3.08
CA GLY A 29 -22.91 0.08 -2.24
C GLY A 29 -22.17 0.29 -0.92
N HIS A 30 -21.11 1.10 -0.92
CA HIS A 30 -20.39 1.49 0.29
C HIS A 30 -21.31 2.21 1.28
N TYR A 31 -22.11 3.17 0.78
CA TYR A 31 -23.13 3.84 1.58
C TYR A 31 -24.16 2.85 2.13
N TYR A 32 -24.78 2.05 1.26
CA TYR A 32 -25.85 1.15 1.67
C TYR A 32 -25.40 0.10 2.67
N PHE A 33 -24.16 -0.41 2.55
CA PHE A 33 -23.60 -1.33 3.54
C PHE A 33 -23.54 -0.68 4.93
N ALA A 34 -22.99 0.54 5.01
CA ALA A 34 -22.91 1.29 6.26
C ALA A 34 -24.30 1.63 6.82
N TYR A 35 -25.25 1.99 5.95
CA TYR A 35 -26.62 2.30 6.32
C TYR A 35 -27.39 1.08 6.86
N ILE A 36 -27.22 -0.10 6.25
CA ILE A 36 -27.86 -1.33 6.72
C ILE A 36 -27.31 -1.77 8.09
N HIS A 37 -26.03 -1.50 8.34
CA HIS A 37 -25.31 -1.81 9.58
C HIS A 37 -25.55 -3.27 10.05
N PRO A 38 -25.13 -4.27 9.25
CA PRO A 38 -25.50 -5.66 9.46
C PRO A 38 -24.88 -6.30 10.72
N PHE A 39 -23.74 -5.82 11.19
CA PHE A 39 -23.00 -6.37 12.33
C PHE A 39 -23.12 -5.50 13.58
N TYR A 40 -22.80 -6.08 14.75
CA TYR A 40 -22.78 -5.36 16.02
C TYR A 40 -21.64 -4.32 16.09
N ASP A 41 -20.43 -4.72 15.67
CA ASP A 41 -19.25 -3.87 15.50
C ASP A 41 -18.55 -4.25 14.18
N GLY A 42 -17.66 -3.39 13.71
CA GLY A 42 -16.80 -3.66 12.57
C GLY A 42 -17.36 -3.20 11.22
N ASN A 43 -18.58 -2.65 11.17
CA ASN A 43 -19.24 -2.27 9.90
C ASN A 43 -18.38 -1.32 9.06
N GLY A 44 -17.73 -0.30 9.64
CA GLY A 44 -16.85 0.58 8.88
C GLY A 44 -15.64 -0.15 8.27
N ARG A 45 -15.03 -1.08 9.02
CA ARG A 45 -13.89 -1.89 8.56
C ARG A 45 -14.32 -2.84 7.45
N THR A 46 -15.42 -3.57 7.66
CA THR A 46 -15.96 -4.51 6.68
C THR A 46 -16.45 -3.80 5.42
N GLY A 47 -17.09 -2.63 5.54
CA GLY A 47 -17.56 -1.84 4.40
C GLY A 47 -16.41 -1.36 3.52
N ARG A 48 -15.32 -0.85 4.11
CA ARG A 48 -14.10 -0.51 3.36
C ARG A 48 -13.48 -1.75 2.71
N PHE A 49 -13.38 -2.86 3.44
CA PHE A 49 -12.85 -4.11 2.90
C PHE A 49 -13.65 -4.59 1.67
N ILE A 50 -14.98 -4.63 1.76
CA ILE A 50 -15.85 -5.02 0.63
C ILE A 50 -15.65 -4.07 -0.55
N SER A 51 -15.68 -2.75 -0.33
CA SER A 51 -15.48 -1.78 -1.40
C SER A 51 -14.10 -1.92 -2.04
N SER A 52 -13.04 -2.15 -1.26
CA SER A 52 -11.70 -2.44 -1.78
C SER A 52 -11.67 -3.72 -2.62
N LEU A 53 -12.39 -4.78 -2.25
CA LEU A 53 -12.48 -5.98 -3.09
C LEU A 53 -13.09 -5.69 -4.47
N TYR A 54 -14.20 -4.95 -4.51
CA TYR A 54 -14.81 -4.55 -5.78
C TYR A 54 -13.92 -3.58 -6.58
N LEU A 55 -13.22 -2.66 -5.92
CA LEU A 55 -12.24 -1.78 -6.59
C LEU A 55 -11.10 -2.58 -7.20
N ARG A 56 -10.60 -3.61 -6.51
CA ARG A 56 -9.55 -4.49 -7.02
C ARG A 56 -10.01 -5.25 -8.26
N GLU A 57 -11.22 -5.81 -8.22
CA GLU A 57 -11.77 -6.61 -9.32
C GLU A 57 -12.08 -5.80 -10.57
N ASN A 58 -12.49 -4.53 -10.41
CA ASN A 58 -12.91 -3.68 -11.52
C ASN A 58 -11.83 -2.71 -12.02
N PHE A 59 -10.80 -2.44 -11.22
CA PHE A 59 -9.77 -1.45 -11.53
C PHE A 59 -8.37 -2.02 -11.26
N SER A 60 -7.83 -1.86 -10.06
CA SER A 60 -6.48 -2.34 -9.72
C SER A 60 -6.30 -2.53 -8.21
N GLU A 61 -5.29 -3.32 -7.84
CA GLU A 61 -4.89 -3.51 -6.44
C GLU A 61 -4.47 -2.20 -5.78
N ILE A 62 -3.75 -1.33 -6.50
CA ILE A 62 -3.31 -0.01 -6.00
C ILE A 62 -4.53 0.86 -5.67
N THR A 63 -5.55 0.88 -6.53
CA THR A 63 -6.81 1.60 -6.28
C THR A 63 -7.58 1.02 -5.09
N ALA A 64 -7.53 -0.29 -4.89
CA ALA A 64 -8.16 -0.92 -3.73
C ALA A 64 -7.47 -0.53 -2.40
N LEU A 65 -6.14 -0.45 -2.42
CA LEU A 65 -5.32 -0.05 -1.27
C LEU A 65 -5.48 1.45 -0.95
N SER A 66 -5.63 2.29 -1.98
CA SER A 66 -5.77 3.74 -1.82
C SER A 66 -7.01 4.15 -1.04
N LEU A 67 -8.11 3.40 -1.11
CA LEU A 67 -9.36 3.71 -0.41
C LEU A 67 -9.15 3.88 1.10
N SER A 68 -8.43 2.95 1.73
CA SER A 68 -8.22 3.02 3.19
C SER A 68 -7.36 4.22 3.57
N ARG A 69 -6.36 4.56 2.74
CA ARG A 69 -5.49 5.72 2.95
C ARG A 69 -6.27 7.02 2.78
N GLY A 70 -7.09 7.12 1.72
CA GLY A 70 -7.98 8.23 1.49
C GLY A 70 -8.96 8.46 2.64
N CYS A 71 -9.61 7.40 3.14
CA CYS A 71 -10.51 7.49 4.30
C CYS A 71 -9.80 7.96 5.58
N ASP A 72 -8.50 7.71 5.72
CA ASP A 72 -7.72 8.15 6.88
C ASP A 72 -7.32 9.63 6.76
N ILE A 73 -6.81 10.06 5.60
CA ILE A 73 -6.45 11.45 5.32
C ILE A 73 -7.70 12.35 5.36
N ASN A 74 -8.77 11.93 4.70
CA ASN A 74 -10.02 12.69 4.57
C ASN A 74 -11.07 12.28 5.63
N ARG A 75 -10.63 11.77 6.78
CA ARG A 75 -11.49 11.13 7.80
C ARG A 75 -12.69 11.98 8.21
N THR A 76 -12.50 13.27 8.44
CA THR A 76 -13.56 14.17 8.91
C THR A 76 -14.69 14.27 7.89
N ASN A 77 -14.38 14.53 6.62
CA ASN A 77 -15.40 14.66 5.58
C ASN A 77 -16.01 13.30 5.22
N TYR A 78 -15.17 12.25 5.14
CA TYR A 78 -15.60 10.87 4.94
C TYR A 78 -16.64 10.42 5.98
N LEU A 79 -16.47 10.75 7.27
CA LEU A 79 -17.47 10.42 8.28
C LEU A 79 -18.69 11.34 8.20
N LYS A 80 -18.47 12.64 8.00
CA LYS A 80 -19.53 13.65 7.94
C LYS A 80 -20.53 13.39 6.81
N ILE A 81 -20.09 12.85 5.68
CA ILE A 81 -21.00 12.63 4.55
C ILE A 81 -22.06 11.56 4.84
N PHE A 82 -21.73 10.51 5.61
CA PHE A 82 -22.74 9.55 6.06
C PHE A 82 -23.82 10.24 6.91
N ASP A 83 -23.42 11.12 7.83
CA ASP A 83 -24.35 11.86 8.68
C ASP A 83 -25.24 12.80 7.85
N ILE A 84 -24.68 13.46 6.84
CA ILE A 84 -25.46 14.29 5.92
C ILE A 84 -26.46 13.45 5.15
N THR A 85 -26.03 12.36 4.53
CA THR A 85 -26.90 11.52 3.68
C THR A 85 -28.00 10.82 4.50
N ASN A 86 -27.73 10.46 5.76
CA ASN A 86 -28.71 9.81 6.65
C ASN A 86 -29.81 10.76 7.17
N LYS A 87 -29.65 12.09 7.05
CA LYS A 87 -30.67 13.04 7.52
C LYS A 87 -31.93 12.96 6.65
N ILE A 88 -33.08 13.00 7.30
CA ILE A 88 -34.40 13.01 6.65
C ILE A 88 -34.51 14.14 5.62
N ILE A 89 -33.94 15.32 5.93
CA ILE A 89 -33.98 16.49 5.03
C ILE A 89 -33.24 16.25 3.71
N SER A 90 -32.26 15.34 3.70
CA SER A 90 -31.49 14.98 2.51
C SER A 90 -32.29 14.13 1.54
N ARG A 91 -33.44 13.56 1.97
CA ARG A 91 -34.37 12.78 1.14
C ARG A 91 -33.71 11.63 0.35
N GLY A 92 -32.61 11.08 0.88
CA GLY A 92 -31.85 10.02 0.23
C GLY A 92 -31.00 10.49 -0.96
N GLU A 93 -30.65 11.78 -1.02
CA GLU A 93 -29.73 12.32 -2.03
C GLU A 93 -28.33 11.70 -1.88
N LEU A 94 -27.91 10.95 -2.89
CA LEU A 94 -26.65 10.22 -2.90
C LEU A 94 -25.56 10.91 -3.71
N ASN A 95 -25.85 11.92 -4.53
CA ASN A 95 -24.83 12.57 -5.36
C ASN A 95 -23.68 13.12 -4.51
N TYR A 96 -23.98 13.81 -3.42
CA TYR A 96 -22.95 14.30 -2.49
C TYR A 96 -22.14 13.16 -1.83
N PHE A 97 -22.78 12.02 -1.57
CA PHE A 97 -22.07 10.86 -1.04
C PHE A 97 -21.10 10.28 -2.08
N VAL A 98 -21.58 10.13 -3.31
CA VAL A 98 -20.77 9.64 -4.42
C VAL A 98 -19.59 10.59 -4.64
N ASP A 99 -19.82 11.89 -4.71
CA ASP A 99 -18.77 12.89 -4.88
C ASP A 99 -17.70 12.78 -3.78
N GLU A 100 -18.11 12.70 -2.52
CA GLU A 100 -17.17 12.57 -1.39
C GLU A 100 -16.42 11.23 -1.41
N PHE A 101 -17.08 10.15 -1.81
CA PHE A 101 -16.43 8.83 -1.95
C PHE A 101 -15.36 8.86 -3.04
N LEU A 102 -15.68 9.44 -4.21
CA LEU A 102 -14.73 9.59 -5.32
C LEU A 102 -13.58 10.52 -4.94
N TYR A 103 -13.87 11.64 -4.29
CA TYR A 103 -12.84 12.55 -3.78
C TYR A 103 -11.91 11.86 -2.77
N THR A 104 -12.49 11.10 -1.83
CA THR A 104 -11.71 10.30 -0.87
C THR A 104 -10.79 9.30 -1.57
N LEU A 105 -11.27 8.67 -2.64
CA LEU A 105 -10.45 7.74 -3.44
C LEU A 105 -9.30 8.45 -4.14
N ILE A 106 -9.55 9.62 -4.74
CA ILE A 106 -8.54 10.46 -5.39
C ILE A 106 -7.45 10.87 -4.38
N VAL A 107 -7.85 11.40 -3.22
CA VAL A 107 -6.91 11.80 -2.16
C VAL A 107 -6.00 10.63 -1.76
N GLY A 108 -6.56 9.43 -1.63
CA GLY A 108 -5.77 8.24 -1.33
C GLY A 108 -4.80 7.85 -2.45
N GLN A 109 -5.19 8.04 -3.73
CA GLN A 109 -4.33 7.73 -4.87
C GLN A 109 -3.20 8.76 -5.03
N GLU A 110 -3.49 10.05 -4.82
CA GLU A 110 -2.52 11.13 -4.89
C GLU A 110 -1.44 10.98 -3.80
N ASP A 111 -1.84 10.68 -2.56
CA ASP A 111 -0.89 10.46 -1.46
C ASP A 111 0.03 9.25 -1.73
N LEU A 112 -0.52 8.14 -2.24
CA LEU A 112 0.30 6.99 -2.65
C LEU A 112 1.27 7.34 -3.77
N LEU A 113 0.82 8.10 -4.77
CA LEU A 113 1.66 8.52 -5.89
C LEU A 113 2.81 9.41 -5.43
N LEU A 114 2.53 10.37 -4.54
CA LEU A 114 3.54 11.23 -3.93
C LEU A 114 4.59 10.39 -3.18
N GLY A 115 4.15 9.51 -2.27
CA GLY A 115 5.07 8.67 -1.50
C GLY A 115 5.89 7.71 -2.37
N LEU A 116 5.35 7.22 -3.49
CA LEU A 116 6.11 6.40 -4.43
C LEU A 116 7.16 7.21 -5.19
N ASN A 117 6.82 8.42 -5.65
CA ASN A 117 7.76 9.30 -6.34
C ASN A 117 8.94 9.69 -5.42
N GLU A 118 8.65 10.07 -4.17
CA GLU A 118 9.68 10.35 -3.17
C GLU A 118 10.63 9.16 -2.98
N LYS A 119 10.08 7.94 -2.89
CA LYS A 119 10.90 6.72 -2.76
C LYS A 119 11.72 6.40 -4.01
N ILE A 120 11.20 6.67 -5.20
CA ILE A 120 11.95 6.50 -6.47
C ILE A 120 13.14 7.46 -6.51
N GLU A 121 12.94 8.72 -6.13
CA GLU A 121 14.02 9.71 -6.04
C GLU A 121 15.10 9.26 -5.04
N LEU A 122 14.70 8.80 -3.86
CA LEU A 122 15.61 8.28 -2.84
C LEU A 122 16.42 7.06 -3.31
N ILE A 123 15.79 6.13 -4.04
CA ILE A 123 16.48 4.99 -4.65
C ILE A 123 17.49 5.47 -5.70
N ASN A 124 17.11 6.40 -6.57
CA ASN A 124 17.99 6.89 -7.62
C ASN A 124 19.23 7.58 -7.03
N ILE A 125 19.05 8.41 -6.00
CA ILE A 125 20.15 9.03 -5.25
C ILE A 125 21.05 7.96 -4.63
N GLY A 126 20.46 6.95 -3.97
CA GLY A 126 21.22 5.84 -3.39
C GLY A 126 21.98 5.01 -4.44
N HIS A 127 21.38 4.78 -5.60
CA HIS A 127 21.97 4.05 -6.71
C HIS A 127 23.15 4.81 -7.35
N ASP A 128 23.01 6.12 -7.54
CA ASP A 128 24.10 6.97 -8.01
C ASP A 128 25.24 7.02 -6.99
N LYS A 129 24.92 7.03 -5.69
CA LYS A 129 25.92 6.94 -4.62
C LYS A 129 26.72 5.65 -4.69
N ILE A 130 26.08 4.48 -4.73
CA ILE A 130 26.80 3.19 -4.78
C ILE A 130 27.61 3.02 -6.08
N LYS A 131 27.15 3.60 -7.19
CA LYS A 131 27.90 3.58 -8.45
C LYS A 131 29.20 4.37 -8.40
N ASN A 132 29.23 5.44 -7.60
CA ASN A 132 30.38 6.31 -7.45
C ASN A 132 31.24 5.96 -6.21
N ASP A 133 30.85 4.95 -5.43
CA ASP A 133 31.58 4.50 -4.25
C ASP A 133 32.75 3.60 -4.65
N SER A 134 33.99 4.10 -4.48
CA SER A 134 35.21 3.36 -4.82
C SER A 134 35.43 2.10 -3.99
N ASN A 135 34.70 1.92 -2.88
CA ASN A 135 34.74 0.69 -2.10
C ASN A 135 33.90 -0.44 -2.71
N ILE A 136 33.06 -0.17 -3.72
CA ILE A 136 32.27 -1.18 -4.42
C ILE A 136 33.02 -1.56 -5.69
N GLU A 137 33.55 -2.79 -5.72
CA GLU A 137 34.54 -3.19 -6.73
C GLU A 137 33.96 -4.08 -7.84
N THR A 138 32.81 -4.70 -7.58
CA THR A 138 32.23 -5.71 -8.47
C THR A 138 30.74 -5.49 -8.67
N GLU A 139 30.23 -5.90 -9.83
CA GLU A 139 28.80 -5.84 -10.17
C GLU A 139 27.91 -6.54 -9.11
N ASP A 140 28.30 -7.74 -8.66
CA ASP A 140 27.57 -8.44 -7.58
C ASP A 140 27.48 -7.63 -6.26
N GLU A 141 28.50 -6.82 -5.94
CA GLU A 141 28.48 -5.96 -4.74
C GLU A 141 27.50 -4.80 -4.92
N LEU A 142 27.49 -4.20 -6.12
CA LEU A 142 26.57 -3.14 -6.50
C LEU A 142 25.12 -3.63 -6.43
N ASP A 143 24.82 -4.80 -7.02
CA ASP A 143 23.48 -5.37 -7.05
C ASP A 143 22.96 -5.68 -5.63
N ILE A 144 23.82 -6.25 -4.77
CA ILE A 144 23.47 -6.52 -3.36
C ILE A 144 23.24 -5.22 -2.58
N MET A 145 24.08 -4.20 -2.79
CA MET A 145 23.90 -2.88 -2.17
C MET A 145 22.60 -2.22 -2.64
N PHE A 146 22.27 -2.33 -3.93
CA PHE A 146 21.03 -1.81 -4.47
C PHE A 146 19.79 -2.51 -3.89
N ILE A 147 19.86 -3.81 -3.64
CA ILE A 147 18.80 -4.56 -2.93
C ILE A 147 18.65 -4.06 -1.49
N LEU A 148 19.76 -3.80 -0.79
CA LEU A 148 19.73 -3.27 0.58
C LEU A 148 19.15 -1.84 0.64
N ILE A 149 19.40 -1.02 -0.38
CA ILE A 149 18.79 0.32 -0.51
C ILE A 149 17.28 0.21 -0.76
N GLN A 150 16.86 -0.72 -1.61
CA GLN A 150 15.43 -0.99 -1.81
C GLN A 150 14.75 -1.45 -0.52
N ASP A 151 15.36 -2.39 0.22
CA ASP A 151 14.85 -2.82 1.53
C ASP A 151 14.77 -1.65 2.51
N HIS A 152 15.80 -0.80 2.58
CA HIS A 152 15.82 0.36 3.47
C HIS A 152 14.64 1.33 3.25
N TYR A 153 14.29 1.63 1.99
CA TYR A 153 13.21 2.59 1.69
C TYR A 153 11.81 1.97 1.55
N PHE A 154 11.71 0.68 1.22
CA PHE A 154 10.42 0.01 0.97
C PHE A 154 9.97 -0.94 2.08
N SER A 155 10.87 -1.37 2.96
CA SER A 155 10.51 -2.23 4.09
C SER A 155 9.68 -1.47 5.14
N LEU A 156 8.59 -2.08 5.59
CA LEU A 156 7.65 -1.49 6.54
C LEU A 156 8.18 -1.46 7.98
N ASP A 157 9.14 -2.32 8.32
CA ASP A 157 9.60 -2.52 9.69
C ASP A 157 11.11 -2.33 9.88
N THR A 158 11.85 -1.91 8.85
CA THR A 158 13.31 -1.63 8.89
C THR A 158 14.13 -2.75 9.52
N LYS A 159 13.61 -3.99 9.54
CA LYS A 159 14.24 -5.12 10.21
C LYS A 159 15.44 -5.65 9.44
N GLY A 160 15.76 -5.09 8.28
CA GLY A 160 16.78 -5.58 7.38
C GLY A 160 16.33 -6.81 6.60
N ILE A 161 17.19 -7.21 5.68
CA ILE A 161 16.90 -8.27 4.72
C ILE A 161 17.66 -9.55 5.08
N THR A 162 17.02 -10.71 4.88
CA THR A 162 17.68 -12.00 5.10
C THR A 162 18.57 -12.38 3.92
N VAL A 163 19.58 -13.22 4.16
CA VAL A 163 20.40 -13.81 3.06
C VAL A 163 19.53 -14.53 2.03
N LYS A 164 18.46 -15.20 2.47
CA LYS A 164 17.53 -15.91 1.58
C LYS A 164 16.79 -14.95 0.66
N ASP A 165 16.36 -13.80 1.18
CA ASP A 165 15.64 -12.80 0.38
C ASP A 165 16.58 -12.11 -0.62
N ILE A 166 17.83 -11.82 -0.21
CA ILE A 166 18.86 -11.33 -1.15
C ILE A 166 19.09 -12.34 -2.28
N MET A 167 19.24 -13.63 -1.96
CA MET A 167 19.42 -14.67 -2.99
C MET A 167 18.23 -14.73 -3.96
N ASN A 168 17.00 -14.64 -3.44
CA ASN A 168 15.80 -14.67 -4.27
C ASN A 168 15.72 -13.44 -5.18
N ALA A 169 16.13 -12.27 -4.69
CA ALA A 169 16.07 -11.02 -5.44
C ALA A 169 17.22 -10.90 -6.46
N SER A 170 18.43 -11.33 -6.12
CA SER A 170 19.62 -11.19 -6.96
C SER A 170 19.85 -12.36 -7.92
N GLY A 171 19.27 -13.54 -7.64
CA GLY A 171 19.52 -14.77 -8.38
C GLY A 171 20.90 -15.43 -8.11
N TYR A 172 21.67 -14.91 -7.16
CA TYR A 172 22.99 -15.45 -6.82
C TYR A 172 22.92 -16.63 -5.85
N SER A 173 23.94 -17.51 -5.92
CA SER A 173 24.09 -18.62 -4.98
C SER A 173 24.34 -18.14 -3.54
N ASP A 174 23.96 -18.94 -2.54
CA ASP A 174 24.21 -18.68 -1.12
C ASP A 174 25.69 -18.40 -0.82
N VAL A 175 26.59 -19.15 -1.47
CA VAL A 175 28.05 -18.99 -1.34
C VAL A 175 28.49 -17.61 -1.84
N THR A 176 27.98 -17.18 -3.00
CA THR A 176 28.27 -15.86 -3.57
C THR A 176 27.76 -14.76 -2.65
N VAL A 177 26.48 -14.80 -2.27
CA VAL A 177 25.84 -13.77 -1.43
C VAL A 177 26.57 -13.63 -0.10
N ARG A 178 26.84 -14.73 0.60
CA ARG A 178 27.56 -14.69 1.89
C ARG A 178 28.97 -14.11 1.77
N ARG A 179 29.69 -14.48 0.71
CA ARG A 179 31.04 -13.96 0.45
C ARG A 179 31.00 -12.44 0.24
N LYS A 180 30.06 -11.95 -0.56
CA LYS A 180 29.91 -10.52 -0.86
C LYS A 180 29.41 -9.73 0.35
N LEU A 181 28.43 -10.23 1.09
CA LEU A 181 27.99 -9.62 2.35
C LEU A 181 29.13 -9.49 3.36
N LYS A 182 29.99 -10.52 3.49
CA LYS A 182 31.17 -10.43 4.36
C LYS A 182 32.19 -9.38 3.88
N SER A 183 32.38 -9.26 2.56
CA SER A 183 33.23 -8.23 1.95
C SER A 183 32.71 -6.83 2.29
N LEU A 184 31.42 -6.57 2.01
CA LEU A 184 30.75 -5.30 2.28
C LEU A 184 30.71 -4.95 3.77
N GLU A 185 30.54 -5.95 4.64
CA GLU A 185 30.58 -5.79 6.10
C GLU A 185 31.99 -5.41 6.58
N ASN A 186 33.04 -6.04 6.04
CA ASN A 186 34.43 -5.67 6.37
C ASN A 186 34.79 -4.26 5.88
N LYS A 187 34.18 -3.79 4.79
CA LYS A 187 34.31 -2.43 4.26
C LYS A 187 33.51 -1.39 5.07
N GLY A 188 32.67 -1.84 6.01
CA GLY A 188 31.84 -0.96 6.84
C GLY A 188 30.63 -0.37 6.12
N LEU A 189 30.28 -0.88 4.93
CA LEU A 189 29.16 -0.37 4.13
C LEU A 189 27.80 -0.93 4.61
N ILE A 190 27.83 -2.10 5.25
CA ILE A 190 26.66 -2.80 5.77
C ILE A 190 26.93 -3.32 7.17
N LYS A 191 25.86 -3.61 7.90
CA LYS A 191 25.90 -4.12 9.28
C LYS A 191 25.02 -5.35 9.43
N ARG A 192 25.54 -6.37 10.10
CA ARG A 192 24.77 -7.53 10.52
C ARG A 192 24.05 -7.23 11.84
N ILE A 193 22.74 -7.42 11.87
CA ILE A 193 21.92 -7.18 13.07
C ILE A 193 21.42 -8.46 13.74
N LYS A 194 21.40 -9.58 13.02
CA LYS A 194 21.00 -10.88 13.56
C LYS A 194 21.82 -12.00 12.93
N SER A 195 22.08 -13.04 13.71
CA SER A 195 22.86 -14.21 13.28
C SER A 195 22.02 -15.47 13.03
N ASN A 196 20.75 -15.51 13.46
CA ASN A 196 19.83 -16.61 13.18
C ASN A 196 18.35 -16.15 13.08
N PRO A 197 17.77 -15.99 11.87
CA PRO A 197 18.47 -16.02 10.59
C PRO A 197 19.48 -14.87 10.46
N LEU A 198 20.39 -14.98 9.50
CA LEU A 198 21.34 -13.90 9.15
C LEU A 198 20.59 -12.75 8.49
N ILE A 199 20.70 -11.56 9.07
CA ILE A 199 20.00 -10.35 8.63
C ILE A 199 21.00 -9.19 8.55
N TYR A 200 20.93 -8.46 7.45
CA TYR A 200 21.79 -7.32 7.15
C TYR A 200 20.97 -6.04 6.89
N VAL A 201 21.57 -4.91 7.21
CA VAL A 201 21.09 -3.56 6.90
C VAL A 201 22.26 -2.73 6.36
N LEU A 202 21.95 -1.61 5.70
CA LEU A 202 22.96 -0.59 5.41
C LEU A 202 23.60 -0.07 6.70
N ALA A 203 24.86 0.34 6.63
CA ALA A 203 25.51 0.98 7.76
C ALA A 203 24.82 2.33 8.10
N ASP A 204 24.84 2.68 9.39
CA ASP A 204 24.23 3.90 9.91
C ASP A 204 24.85 5.12 9.19
N GLY A 205 24.02 6.02 8.63
CA GLY A 205 24.47 7.20 7.87
C GLY A 205 25.03 6.90 6.47
N TYR A 206 24.98 5.65 5.97
CA TYR A 206 25.49 5.34 4.63
C TYR A 206 24.75 6.13 3.54
N LEU A 207 23.48 6.48 3.72
CA LEU A 207 22.71 7.23 2.71
C LEU A 207 22.65 8.76 3.00
N GLU A 208 23.17 9.21 4.14
CA GLU A 208 23.05 10.60 4.60
C GLU A 208 24.24 11.49 4.21
N ASN A 209 25.33 10.91 3.72
CA ASN A 209 26.58 11.60 3.34
C ASN A 209 26.76 11.83 1.84
#